data_AF-A0A075GNI5-F1
#
_entry.id   AF-A0A075GNI5-F1
#
_cell.length_a   1.000
_cell.length_b   1.000
_cell.length_c   1.000
_cell.angle_alpha   90.00
_cell.angle_beta   90.00
_cell.angle_gamma   90.00
#
_symmetry.space_group_name_H-M   'P 1'
#
loop_
_entity.id
_entity.type
_entity.pdbx_description
1 polymer ?
#
loop_
_entity_poly.entity_id
_entity_poly.type
_entity_poly.pdbx_seq_one_letter_code
_entity_poly.pdbx_strand_id
1 'polypeptide(L)'
;MQDGSGTNNLTGLFNTIITDDIFTQKKTRILEEDGVYIRTKESLHYYECFRKTNSVKKSDSDNRCPDCNYEIAPNSRFCRMCGKFPIN
;
A
#
# COMPACT_ATOMS: atom_id res chain seq x y z
N MET A 1 10.02 10.70 -0.83
CA MET A 1 9.83 12.02 -0.20
C MET A 1 9.72 11.88 1.31
N GLN A 2 10.66 11.19 1.96
CA GLN A 2 10.76 11.08 3.43
C GLN A 2 12.05 11.74 3.96
N ASP A 3 12.94 12.14 3.05
CA ASP A 3 14.26 12.69 3.34
C ASP A 3 14.19 14.02 4.11
N GLY A 4 13.22 14.87 3.77
CA GLY A 4 13.05 16.19 4.42
C GLY A 4 12.46 16.14 5.83
N SER A 5 11.81 15.04 6.23
CA SER A 5 11.22 14.87 7.57
C SER A 5 12.06 14.01 8.50
N GLY A 6 13.21 13.50 8.04
CA GLY A 6 14.09 12.63 8.82
C GLY A 6 13.51 11.23 9.10
N THR A 7 12.49 10.81 8.37
CA THR A 7 11.78 9.53 8.62
C THR A 7 12.32 8.34 7.83
N ASN A 8 13.33 8.53 6.98
CA ASN A 8 13.94 7.46 6.16
C ASN A 8 14.40 6.23 6.96
N ASN A 9 14.78 6.42 8.23
CA ASN A 9 15.21 5.31 9.08
C ASN A 9 14.11 4.28 9.33
N LEU A 10 12.83 4.65 9.21
CA LEU A 10 11.70 3.71 9.34
C LEU A 10 11.73 2.65 8.24
N THR A 11 12.00 3.05 7.00
CA THR A 11 12.14 2.11 5.88
C THR A 11 13.26 1.11 6.16
N GLY A 12 14.41 1.58 6.68
CA GLY A 12 15.52 0.73 7.10
C GLY A 12 15.12 -0.26 8.19
N LEU A 13 14.43 0.21 9.23
CA LEU A 13 13.93 -0.62 10.32
C LEU A 13 13.05 -1.75 9.79
N PHE A 14 12.03 -1.44 8.97
CA PHE A 14 11.13 -2.45 8.42
C PHE A 14 11.84 -3.46 7.52
N ASN A 15 12.86 -3.02 6.78
CA ASN A 15 13.68 -3.93 5.97
C ASN A 15 14.49 -4.93 6.81
N THR A 16 14.88 -4.56 8.03
CA THR A 16 15.58 -5.43 8.98
C THR A 16 14.62 -6.38 9.70
N ILE A 17 13.46 -5.90 10.17
CA ILE A 17 12.56 -6.70 11.01
C ILE A 17 11.66 -7.65 10.22
N ILE A 18 11.37 -7.34 8.95
CA ILE A 18 10.55 -8.19 8.08
C ILE A 18 11.47 -8.86 7.07
N THR A 19 11.49 -10.19 7.04
CA THR A 19 12.27 -10.95 6.04
C THR A 19 11.58 -10.93 4.68
N ASP A 20 12.35 -11.19 3.61
CA ASP A 20 11.82 -11.19 2.24
C ASP A 20 10.81 -12.33 2.01
N ASP A 21 11.00 -13.47 2.67
CA ASP A 21 10.06 -14.60 2.63
C ASP A 21 8.71 -14.23 3.24
N ILE A 22 8.71 -13.70 4.47
CA ILE A 22 7.48 -13.24 5.14
C ILE A 22 6.79 -12.15 4.32
N PHE A 23 7.57 -11.22 3.78
CA PHE A 23 7.04 -10.14 2.93
C PHE A 23 6.36 -10.70 1.69
N THR A 24 7.01 -11.62 0.97
CA THR A 24 6.49 -12.22 -0.26
C THR A 24 5.23 -13.03 0.00
N GLN A 25 5.22 -13.83 1.07
CA GLN A 25 4.07 -14.62 1.47
C GLN A 25 2.86 -13.73 1.79
N LYS A 26 3.03 -12.73 2.68
CA LYS A 26 1.94 -11.82 3.07
C LYS A 26 1.46 -10.98 1.90
N LYS A 27 2.37 -10.45 1.08
CA LYS A 27 2.03 -9.68 -0.13
C LYS A 27 1.16 -10.49 -1.08
N THR A 28 1.51 -11.75 -1.33
CA THR A 28 0.75 -12.64 -2.23
C THR A 28 -0.66 -12.86 -1.68
N ARG A 29 -0.75 -13.21 -0.39
CA ARG A 29 -2.04 -13.41 0.28
C ARG A 29 -2.95 -12.18 0.23
N ILE A 30 -2.41 -11.00 0.51
CA ILE A 30 -3.17 -9.74 0.47
C ILE A 30 -3.64 -9.41 -0.95
N LEU A 31 -2.83 -9.70 -1.97
CA LEU A 31 -3.22 -9.51 -3.35
C LEU A 31 -4.39 -10.43 -3.74
N GLU A 32 -4.34 -11.69 -3.32
CA GLU A 32 -5.39 -12.68 -3.62
C GLU A 32 -6.69 -12.41 -2.85
N GLU A 33 -6.61 -12.14 -1.54
CA GLU A 33 -7.78 -11.98 -0.68
C GLU A 33 -8.44 -10.60 -0.85
N ASP A 34 -7.62 -9.55 -0.86
CA ASP A 34 -8.08 -8.16 -0.78
C ASP A 34 -7.89 -7.38 -2.09
N GLY A 35 -7.19 -7.94 -3.09
CA GLY A 35 -6.93 -7.26 -4.36
C GLY A 35 -6.00 -6.06 -4.22
N VAL A 36 -5.16 -6.02 -3.17
CA VAL A 36 -4.26 -4.89 -2.87
C VAL A 36 -2.81 -5.29 -3.10
N TYR A 37 -2.12 -4.53 -3.95
CA TYR A 37 -0.70 -4.68 -4.23
C TYR A 37 0.18 -3.92 -3.23
N ILE A 38 0.93 -4.67 -2.42
CA ILE A 38 1.86 -4.11 -1.45
C ILE A 38 3.25 -3.93 -2.08
N ARG A 39 3.78 -2.70 -2.04
CA ARG A 39 5.04 -2.31 -2.72
C ARG A 39 6.30 -2.52 -1.86
N THR A 40 6.23 -2.22 -0.57
CA THR A 40 7.38 -2.23 0.34
C THR A 40 7.00 -2.86 1.69
N LYS A 41 8.00 -3.30 2.46
CA LYS A 41 7.81 -3.82 3.83
C LYS A 41 7.18 -2.79 4.77
N GLU A 42 7.53 -1.51 4.60
CA GLU A 42 6.87 -0.42 5.31
C GLU A 42 5.37 -0.30 4.91
N SER A 43 5.06 -0.40 3.62
CA SER A 43 3.66 -0.41 3.16
C SER A 43 2.87 -1.60 3.71
N LEU A 44 3.51 -2.77 3.85
CA LEU A 44 2.91 -3.95 4.48
C LEU A 44 2.50 -3.63 5.92
N HIS A 45 3.40 -3.04 6.70
CA HIS A 45 3.11 -2.69 8.09
C HIS A 45 1.93 -1.72 8.20
N TYR A 46 1.90 -0.67 7.38
CA TYR A 46 0.78 0.28 7.37
C TYR A 46 -0.53 -0.38 6.96
N TYR A 47 -0.49 -1.29 5.98
CA TYR A 47 -1.66 -2.03 5.55
C TYR A 47 -2.21 -2.96 6.64
N GLU A 48 -1.35 -3.69 7.34
CA GLU A 48 -1.77 -4.54 8.46
C GLU A 48 -2.39 -3.72 9.60
N CYS A 49 -1.84 -2.54 9.90
CA CYS A 49 -2.44 -1.61 10.84
C CYS A 49 -3.83 -1.14 10.37
N PHE A 50 -3.99 -0.83 9.09
CA PHE A 50 -5.28 -0.49 8.50
C PHE A 50 -6.30 -1.63 8.64
N ARG A 51 -5.91 -2.89 8.36
CA ARG A 51 -6.83 -4.05 8.39
C ARG A 51 -7.29 -4.44 9.79
N LYS A 52 -6.63 -3.97 10.86
CA LYS A 52 -7.08 -4.22 12.25
C LYS A 52 -8.45 -3.60 12.56
N THR A 53 -8.77 -2.47 11.94
CA THR A 53 -10.00 -1.72 12.22
C THR A 53 -10.85 -1.48 10.98
N ASN A 54 -10.25 -1.54 9.79
CA ASN A 54 -10.91 -1.21 8.54
C ASN A 54 -10.99 -2.41 7.60
N SER A 55 -12.03 -2.40 6.78
CA SER A 55 -12.21 -3.35 5.68
C SER A 55 -11.90 -2.70 4.34
N VAL A 56 -11.44 -3.51 3.38
CA VAL A 56 -11.23 -3.04 2.01
C VAL A 56 -12.59 -2.76 1.38
N LYS A 57 -12.82 -1.50 1.01
CA LYS A 57 -14.01 -1.09 0.28
C LYS A 57 -13.75 -1.29 -1.21
N LYS A 58 -14.56 -2.12 -1.84
CA LYS A 58 -14.62 -2.20 -3.30
C LYS A 58 -15.46 -1.03 -3.77
N SER A 59 -14.88 -0.14 -4.57
CA SER A 59 -15.67 0.87 -5.29
C SER A 59 -16.27 0.22 -6.53
N ASP A 60 -17.41 0.69 -6.99
CA ASP A 60 -18.00 0.33 -8.29
C ASP A 60 -17.59 1.32 -9.40
N SER A 61 -16.82 2.38 -9.10
CA SER A 61 -16.41 3.37 -10.10
C SER A 61 -15.53 2.78 -11.21
N ASP A 62 -15.56 3.32 -12.43
CA ASP A 62 -14.63 2.89 -13.48
C ASP A 62 -13.20 3.40 -13.25
N ASN A 63 -13.05 4.52 -12.55
CA ASN A 63 -11.76 5.16 -12.29
C ASN A 63 -11.16 4.67 -10.96
N ARG A 64 -10.47 3.53 -10.97
CA ARG A 64 -9.88 2.90 -9.78
C ARG A 64 -8.35 2.83 -9.84
N CYS A 65 -7.73 2.84 -8.67
CA CYS A 65 -6.29 2.65 -8.55
C CYS A 65 -5.90 1.21 -8.92
N PRO A 66 -4.94 1.00 -9.85
CA PRO A 66 -4.54 -0.34 -10.26
C PRO A 66 -3.87 -1.14 -9.14
N ASP A 67 -3.32 -0.46 -8.12
CA ASP A 67 -2.63 -1.11 -7.00
C ASP A 67 -3.58 -1.45 -5.84
N CYS A 68 -4.69 -0.73 -5.63
CA CYS A 68 -5.51 -0.93 -4.42
C CYS A 68 -7.02 -0.86 -4.64
N ASN A 69 -7.46 -0.71 -5.89
CA ASN A 69 -8.86 -0.62 -6.32
C ASN A 69 -9.67 0.54 -5.72
N TYR A 70 -9.02 1.46 -4.99
CA TYR A 70 -9.68 2.63 -4.46
C TYR A 70 -10.02 3.63 -5.57
N GLU A 71 -11.16 4.30 -5.43
CA GLU A 71 -11.61 5.31 -6.38
C GLU A 71 -10.63 6.48 -6.50
N ILE A 72 -10.31 6.83 -7.75
CA ILE A 72 -9.43 7.94 -8.05
C ILE A 72 -10.28 9.17 -8.39
N ALA A 73 -10.05 10.25 -7.64
CA ALA A 73 -10.65 11.54 -7.96
C ALA A 73 -10.18 12.04 -9.34
N PRO A 74 -11.03 12.73 -10.11
CA PRO A 74 -10.65 13.30 -11.40
C PRO A 74 -9.43 14.20 -11.26
N ASN A 75 -8.51 14.13 -12.23
CA ASN A 75 -7.23 14.87 -12.26
C ASN A 75 -6.25 14.54 -11.12
N SER A 76 -6.46 13.48 -10.34
CA SER A 76 -5.49 13.08 -9.32
C SER A 76 -4.24 12.49 -9.97
N ARG A 77 -3.06 12.98 -9.57
CA ARG A 77 -1.77 12.46 -10.05
C ARG A 77 -1.29 11.22 -9.29
N PHE A 78 -1.79 11.04 -8.07
CA PHE A 78 -1.45 9.93 -7.19
C PHE A 78 -2.68 9.37 -6.47
N CYS A 79 -2.61 8.11 -6.02
CA CYS A 79 -3.68 7.49 -5.24
C CYS A 79 -3.60 7.96 -3.78
N ARG A 80 -4.70 8.54 -3.26
CA ARG A 80 -4.75 9.02 -1.87
C ARG A 80 -4.79 7.91 -0.83
N MET A 81 -5.13 6.68 -1.20
CA MET A 81 -5.19 5.55 -0.27
C MET A 81 -3.86 4.81 -0.15
N CYS A 82 -3.25 4.42 -1.27
CA CYS A 82 -2.01 3.64 -1.24
C CYS A 82 -0.77 4.47 -1.61
N GLY A 83 -0.92 5.72 -2.01
CA GLY A 83 0.22 6.58 -2.40
C GLY A 83 0.85 6.24 -3.75
N LYS A 84 0.19 5.43 -4.61
CA LYS A 84 0.69 5.13 -5.98
C LYS A 84 0.89 6.43 -6.76
N PHE A 85 2.10 6.65 -7.26
CA PHE A 85 2.45 7.73 -8.18
C PHE A 85 3.51 7.22 -9.18
N PRO A 86 3.38 7.52 -10.48
CA PRO A 86 2.19 8.09 -11.12
C PRO A 86 1.01 7.08 -11.11
N ILE A 87 -0.21 7.60 -11.21
CA ILE A 87 -1.37 6.81 -11.65
C ILE A 87 -1.30 6.78 -13.18
N ASN A 88 -1.00 5.61 -13.74
CA ASN A 88 -1.09 5.33 -15.17
C ASN A 88 -2.25 4.36 -15.41
#